data_AF-A0A401X4J8-F1
#
_entry.id   AF-A0A401X4J8-F1
#
_cell.length_a   1.000
_cell.length_b   1.000
_cell.length_c   1.000
_cell.angle_alpha   90.00
_cell.angle_beta   90.00
_cell.angle_gamma   90.00
#
_symmetry.space_group_name_H-M   'P 1'
#
loop_
_entity.id
_entity.type
_entity.pdbx_description
1 polymer ?
#
loop_
_entity_poly.entity_id
_entity_poly.type
_entity_poly.pdbx_seq_one_letter_code
_entity_poly.pdbx_strand_id
1 'polypeptide(L)'
;MRTFRFRKTFGAELLEKRQTAFTLWAPSSKNVFLHVEGMQDLQMHSDGLGHFSITAPCGAGARYRFCVSDGQFVPDPASRSQPDDVLGASEVMDPEYYQWQCPEWQGRPWHEAVIYELHIGLLGGYEGICQQLDELAALGITAIELMPINSFGGTRNWGYDGVLPYAPAVSYGHPDELKHLIDAAHMRGLMVILDVVYNHFGPEGNFLPVYANDFFNHDQHSTWGVGIDFGRAEVRDFFIENVLYWIMEYRFDGVRIDAASAISDHTWFGMLQERVQATIEPGRHVHLILENENNDAGLLRNGFTAQWNDDGHNALHVLLTGEHEGYYKMFSKTRHRI
;
A
#
# COMPACT_ATOMS: atom_id res chain seq x y z
N MET A 1 6.40 -26.75 -1.38
CA MET A 1 5.45 -25.66 -1.69
C MET A 1 6.22 -24.36 -1.54
N ARG A 2 6.19 -23.48 -2.54
CA ARG A 2 6.88 -22.18 -2.48
C ARG A 2 6.05 -21.26 -1.60
N THR A 3 6.68 -20.65 -0.60
CA THR A 3 6.04 -19.67 0.27
C THR A 3 6.36 -18.26 -0.22
N PHE A 4 5.38 -17.38 -0.11
CA PHE A 4 5.49 -15.98 -0.48
C PHE A 4 5.34 -15.05 0.74
N ARG A 5 5.25 -15.62 1.95
CA ARG A 5 5.15 -14.85 3.20
C ARG A 5 6.23 -13.78 3.26
N PHE A 6 5.82 -12.53 3.48
CA PHE A 6 6.73 -11.45 3.78
C PHE A 6 6.75 -11.22 5.29
N ARG A 7 7.93 -11.28 5.92
CA ARG A 7 8.07 -10.99 7.35
C ARG A 7 8.29 -9.51 7.55
N LYS A 8 7.31 -8.85 8.16
CA LYS A 8 7.38 -7.42 8.50
C LYS A 8 8.08 -7.21 9.83
N THR A 9 8.67 -6.04 10.00
CA THR A 9 9.17 -5.54 11.29
C THR A 9 8.02 -5.14 12.22
N PHE A 10 6.96 -4.54 11.66
CA PHE A 10 5.81 -4.00 12.41
C PHE A 10 4.59 -4.90 12.35
N GLY A 11 3.72 -4.78 13.35
CA GLY A 11 2.42 -5.44 13.46
C GLY A 11 2.50 -6.89 13.94
N ALA A 12 1.49 -7.69 13.61
CA ALA A 12 1.41 -9.11 13.96
C ALA A 12 2.08 -10.03 12.92
N GLU A 13 2.94 -10.94 13.38
CA GLU A 13 3.60 -11.99 12.59
C GLU A 13 3.34 -13.37 13.20
N LEU A 14 2.59 -14.21 12.49
CA LEU A 14 2.32 -15.58 12.91
C LEU A 14 3.60 -16.42 12.85
N LEU A 15 4.10 -16.84 14.02
CA LEU A 15 5.31 -17.66 14.15
C LEU A 15 5.00 -19.14 13.99
N GLU A 16 3.94 -19.58 14.69
CA GLU A 16 3.43 -20.94 14.70
C GLU A 16 1.89 -20.92 14.82
N LYS A 17 1.23 -22.07 14.69
CA LYS A 17 -0.25 -22.18 14.69
C LYS A 17 -0.97 -21.50 15.87
N ARG A 18 -0.29 -21.30 17.00
CA ARG A 18 -0.84 -20.68 18.22
C ARG A 18 0.14 -19.68 18.85
N GLN A 19 1.05 -19.13 18.07
CA GLN A 19 2.04 -18.19 18.58
C GLN A 19 2.27 -17.08 17.57
N THR A 20 2.08 -15.83 18.02
CA THR A 20 2.19 -14.63 17.18
C THR A 20 3.09 -13.61 17.86
N ALA A 21 4.04 -13.06 17.12
CA ALA A 21 4.84 -11.91 17.54
C ALA A 21 4.12 -10.62 17.16
N PHE A 22 4.15 -9.63 18.05
CA PHE A 22 3.56 -8.32 17.85
C PHE A 22 4.62 -7.26 18.08
N THR A 23 4.70 -6.30 17.16
CA THR A 23 5.61 -5.15 17.27
C THR A 23 4.88 -3.86 16.94
N LEU A 24 5.00 -2.84 17.79
CA LEU A 24 4.50 -1.49 17.55
C LEU A 24 5.62 -0.49 17.80
N TRP A 25 5.79 0.49 16.91
CA TRP A 25 6.61 1.66 17.20
C TRP A 25 5.72 2.79 17.71
N ALA A 26 5.93 3.16 18.96
CA ALA A 26 5.13 4.13 19.71
C ALA A 26 6.04 5.02 20.58
N PRO A 27 6.91 5.84 19.98
CA PRO A 27 7.92 6.64 20.70
C PRO A 27 7.31 7.66 21.68
N SER A 28 6.05 8.05 21.49
CA SER A 28 5.34 8.95 22.41
C SER A 28 4.71 8.22 23.61
N SER A 29 4.74 6.87 23.62
CA SER A 29 4.21 6.04 24.70
C SER A 29 5.30 5.62 25.70
N LYS A 30 4.94 5.59 26.98
CA LYS A 30 5.75 5.03 28.07
C LYS A 30 5.56 3.53 28.23
N ASN A 31 4.32 3.06 28.08
CA ASN A 31 3.93 1.66 28.14
C ASN A 31 2.93 1.38 27.01
N VAL A 32 3.00 0.17 26.46
CA VAL A 32 2.01 -0.36 25.52
C VAL A 32 1.58 -1.74 26.01
N PHE A 33 0.28 -2.02 25.93
CA PHE A 33 -0.28 -3.34 26.20
C PHE A 33 -0.87 -3.91 24.91
N LEU A 34 -0.69 -5.21 24.73
CA LEU A 34 -1.41 -5.98 23.71
C LEU A 34 -2.71 -6.50 24.31
N HIS A 35 -3.83 -6.17 23.68
CA HIS A 35 -5.14 -6.70 24.00
C HIS A 35 -5.57 -7.68 22.92
N VAL A 36 -5.64 -8.97 23.25
CA VAL A 36 -6.20 -10.01 22.39
C VAL A 36 -7.54 -10.44 22.98
N GLU A 37 -8.59 -10.48 22.16
CA GLU A 37 -9.94 -10.83 22.63
C GLU A 37 -9.94 -12.20 23.32
N GLY A 38 -10.52 -12.27 24.52
CA GLY A 38 -10.56 -13.48 25.34
C GLY A 38 -9.28 -13.77 26.15
N MET A 39 -8.27 -12.88 26.10
CA MET A 39 -7.06 -12.96 26.93
C MET A 39 -6.98 -11.79 27.91
N GLN A 40 -6.10 -11.90 28.91
CA GLN A 40 -5.72 -10.76 29.73
C GLN A 40 -4.77 -9.85 28.93
N ASP A 41 -4.82 -8.55 29.20
CA ASP A 41 -3.91 -7.58 28.60
C ASP A 41 -2.45 -7.93 28.95
N LEU A 42 -1.59 -7.93 27.92
CA LEU A 42 -0.19 -8.30 28.05
C LEU A 42 0.69 -7.07 27.88
N GLN A 43 1.47 -6.71 28.90
CA GLN A 43 2.41 -5.61 28.79
C GLN A 43 3.53 -5.94 27.80
N MET A 44 3.75 -5.07 26.82
CA MET A 44 4.79 -5.24 25.82
C MET A 44 6.15 -4.77 26.35
N HIS A 45 7.23 -5.42 25.91
CA HIS A 45 8.60 -5.05 26.24
C HIS A 45 9.05 -3.84 25.41
N SER A 46 9.51 -2.77 26.08
CA SER A 46 10.10 -1.60 25.41
C SER A 46 11.60 -1.76 25.24
N ASP A 47 12.13 -1.38 24.07
CA ASP A 47 13.57 -1.28 23.83
C ASP A 47 14.19 0.07 24.25
N GLY A 48 13.37 1.01 24.70
CA GLY A 48 13.78 2.38 25.05
C GLY A 48 13.97 3.32 23.85
N LEU A 49 13.80 2.85 22.61
CA LEU A 49 13.86 3.62 21.36
C LEU A 49 12.47 3.79 20.72
N GLY A 50 11.42 3.40 21.45
CA GLY A 50 10.03 3.53 21.02
C GLY A 50 9.44 2.25 20.44
N HIS A 51 10.22 1.19 20.25
CA HIS A 51 9.65 -0.11 19.89
C HIS A 51 9.12 -0.84 21.11
N PHE A 52 7.94 -1.41 20.95
CA PHE A 52 7.29 -2.31 21.89
C PHE A 52 7.08 -3.65 21.20
N SER A 53 7.52 -4.74 21.82
CA SER A 53 7.34 -6.08 21.27
C SER A 53 6.89 -7.11 22.31
N ILE A 54 6.15 -8.11 21.86
CA ILE A 54 5.76 -9.28 22.67
C ILE A 54 5.44 -10.48 21.77
N THR A 55 5.57 -11.68 22.32
CA THR A 55 5.01 -12.90 21.71
C THR A 55 3.85 -13.40 22.55
N ALA A 56 2.68 -13.60 21.95
CA ALA A 56 1.48 -14.05 22.64
C ALA A 56 0.99 -15.42 22.12
N PRO A 57 0.36 -16.24 22.98
CA PRO A 57 -0.14 -17.57 22.62
C PRO A 57 -1.47 -17.53 21.84
N CYS A 58 -1.53 -16.77 20.75
CA CYS A 58 -2.66 -16.69 19.83
C CYS A 58 -2.23 -17.01 18.39
N GLY A 59 -3.16 -17.51 17.57
CA GLY A 59 -2.92 -17.89 16.18
C GLY A 59 -3.77 -17.07 15.20
N ALA A 60 -3.78 -17.49 13.94
CA ALA A 60 -4.62 -16.87 12.91
C ALA A 60 -6.10 -16.80 13.31
N GLY A 61 -6.77 -15.70 12.96
CA GLY A 61 -8.14 -15.37 13.35
C GLY A 61 -8.25 -14.66 14.71
N ALA A 62 -7.16 -14.56 15.49
CA ALA A 62 -7.19 -13.81 16.74
C ALA A 62 -7.39 -12.30 16.48
N ARG A 63 -8.36 -11.71 17.18
CA ARG A 63 -8.67 -10.29 17.13
C ARG A 63 -7.86 -9.55 18.20
N TYR A 64 -7.18 -8.46 17.82
CA TYR A 64 -6.33 -7.71 18.75
C TYR A 64 -6.35 -6.21 18.53
N ARG A 65 -5.95 -5.46 19.56
CA ARG A 65 -5.65 -4.03 19.54
C ARG A 65 -4.42 -3.74 20.38
N PHE A 66 -3.76 -2.61 20.14
CA PHE A 66 -2.79 -2.07 21.07
C PHE A 66 -3.48 -1.09 22.01
N CYS A 67 -3.04 -1.04 23.27
CA CYS A 67 -3.45 -0.05 24.24
C CYS A 67 -2.23 0.83 24.57
N VAL A 68 -2.28 2.09 24.18
CA VAL A 68 -1.17 3.06 24.28
C VAL A 68 -1.28 3.89 25.57
N SER A 69 -0.31 4.79 25.82
CA SER A 69 -0.04 5.38 27.16
C SER A 69 -1.05 6.38 27.73
N ASP A 70 -2.26 6.42 27.21
CA ASP A 70 -3.43 7.16 27.68
C ASP A 70 -4.64 6.24 27.96
N GLY A 71 -4.43 4.91 27.84
CA GLY A 71 -5.49 3.91 27.96
C GLY A 71 -6.34 3.76 26.69
N GLN A 72 -5.96 4.43 25.59
CA GLN A 72 -6.67 4.35 24.32
C GLN A 72 -6.32 3.05 23.60
N PHE A 73 -7.36 2.32 23.19
CA PHE A 73 -7.21 1.20 22.25
C PHE A 73 -7.12 1.72 20.83
N VAL A 74 -6.09 1.29 20.11
CA VAL A 74 -5.82 1.67 18.73
C VAL A 74 -5.67 0.41 17.85
N PRO A 75 -6.09 0.48 16.57
CA PRO A 75 -5.80 -0.57 15.60
C PRO A 75 -4.29 -0.66 15.33
N ASP A 76 -3.83 -1.77 14.76
CA ASP A 76 -2.47 -1.92 14.29
C ASP A 76 -2.25 -1.14 12.98
N PRO A 77 -1.33 -0.16 12.92
CA PRO A 77 -1.02 0.56 11.67
C PRO A 77 -0.46 -0.35 10.58
N ALA A 78 0.13 -1.50 10.95
CA ALA A 78 0.64 -2.54 10.06
C ALA A 78 -0.27 -3.79 10.02
N SER A 79 -1.57 -3.61 10.30
CA SER A 79 -2.57 -4.69 10.25
C SER A 79 -2.61 -5.34 8.86
N ARG A 80 -2.70 -6.67 8.81
CA ARG A 80 -2.98 -7.42 7.57
C ARG A 80 -4.48 -7.49 7.25
N SER A 81 -5.36 -7.31 8.24
CA SER A 81 -6.81 -7.46 8.10
C SER A 81 -7.58 -6.67 9.16
N GLN A 82 -8.58 -5.91 8.71
CA GLN A 82 -9.47 -5.07 9.52
C GLN A 82 -10.93 -5.39 9.22
N PRO A 83 -11.48 -6.50 9.75
CA PRO A 83 -12.81 -6.98 9.36
C PRO A 83 -13.96 -6.16 9.97
N ASP A 84 -13.70 -5.36 11.02
CA ASP A 84 -14.69 -4.52 11.70
C ASP A 84 -14.43 -3.01 11.49
N ASP A 85 -13.97 -2.60 10.29
CA ASP A 85 -13.58 -1.22 9.94
C ASP A 85 -12.23 -0.75 10.52
N VAL A 86 -11.75 0.42 10.11
CA VAL A 86 -10.45 1.01 10.48
C VAL A 86 -10.34 1.32 11.97
N LEU A 87 -11.45 1.48 12.69
CA LEU A 87 -11.48 1.64 14.15
C LEU A 87 -11.55 0.29 14.90
N GLY A 88 -11.82 -0.78 14.18
CA GLY A 88 -12.02 -2.13 14.70
C GLY A 88 -10.74 -2.81 15.17
N ALA A 89 -10.88 -4.02 15.70
CA ALA A 89 -9.72 -4.84 16.03
C ALA A 89 -8.99 -5.28 14.75
N SER A 90 -7.68 -5.41 14.84
CA SER A 90 -6.87 -6.05 13.82
C SER A 90 -6.98 -7.57 13.94
N GLU A 91 -6.80 -8.29 12.83
CA GLU A 91 -6.81 -9.75 12.80
C GLU A 91 -5.42 -10.30 12.54
N VAL A 92 -5.03 -11.32 13.31
CA VAL A 92 -3.85 -12.12 12.97
C VAL A 92 -4.19 -12.97 11.73
N MET A 93 -3.49 -12.74 10.64
CA MET A 93 -3.63 -13.53 9.40
C MET A 93 -2.58 -14.64 9.34
N ASP A 94 -2.88 -15.75 8.67
CA ASP A 94 -1.87 -16.71 8.20
C ASP A 94 -1.49 -16.37 6.74
N PRO A 95 -0.29 -15.82 6.50
CA PRO A 95 0.15 -15.48 5.13
C PRO A 95 0.17 -16.68 4.17
N GLU A 96 0.31 -17.90 4.72
CA GLU A 96 0.47 -19.14 3.95
C GLU A 96 -0.84 -19.91 3.76
N TYR A 97 -1.98 -19.36 4.19
CA TYR A 97 -3.29 -20.01 4.01
C TYR A 97 -3.63 -20.21 2.53
N TYR A 98 -3.53 -19.13 1.73
CA TYR A 98 -3.77 -19.19 0.29
C TYR A 98 -2.67 -19.99 -0.43
N GLN A 99 -3.09 -20.97 -1.24
CA GLN A 99 -2.19 -21.80 -2.04
C GLN A 99 -2.15 -21.30 -3.49
N TRP A 100 -1.07 -20.59 -3.84
CA TRP A 100 -0.85 -20.04 -5.18
C TRP A 100 -0.80 -21.13 -6.26
N GLN A 101 -1.54 -20.90 -7.35
CA GLN A 101 -1.60 -21.77 -8.53
C GLN A 101 -0.56 -21.38 -9.58
N CYS A 102 -0.13 -20.12 -9.62
CA CYS A 102 0.93 -19.61 -10.51
C CYS A 102 2.24 -19.24 -9.77
N PRO A 103 2.88 -20.15 -9.00
CA PRO A 103 4.09 -19.81 -8.24
C PRO A 103 5.30 -19.47 -9.12
N GLU A 104 5.27 -19.89 -10.39
CA GLU A 104 6.34 -19.67 -11.38
C GLU A 104 6.14 -18.42 -12.24
N TRP A 105 5.07 -17.64 -12.01
CA TRP A 105 4.87 -16.36 -12.69
C TRP A 105 6.03 -15.40 -12.40
N GLN A 106 6.54 -14.75 -13.45
CA GLN A 106 7.68 -13.82 -13.37
C GLN A 106 7.33 -12.39 -13.80
N GLY A 107 6.06 -12.07 -14.03
CA GLY A 107 5.68 -10.79 -14.64
C GLY A 107 6.00 -10.74 -16.14
N ARG A 108 5.87 -9.56 -16.74
CA ARG A 108 6.19 -9.31 -18.16
C ARG A 108 7.16 -8.13 -18.32
N PRO A 109 7.96 -8.09 -19.40
CA PRO A 109 8.78 -6.92 -19.72
C PRO A 109 7.93 -5.66 -19.88
N TRP A 110 8.44 -4.52 -19.40
CA TRP A 110 7.70 -3.25 -19.40
C TRP A 110 7.23 -2.79 -20.78
N HIS A 111 8.00 -3.06 -21.85
CA HIS A 111 7.64 -2.63 -23.20
C HIS A 111 6.39 -3.34 -23.77
N GLU A 112 5.88 -4.38 -23.09
CA GLU A 112 4.62 -5.04 -23.41
C GLU A 112 3.42 -4.45 -22.64
N ALA A 113 3.63 -3.50 -21.72
CA ALA A 113 2.61 -2.98 -20.83
C ALA A 113 1.53 -2.17 -21.58
N VAL A 114 0.28 -2.62 -21.43
CA VAL A 114 -0.96 -1.93 -21.82
C VAL A 114 -1.85 -2.02 -20.58
N ILE A 115 -1.96 -0.91 -19.88
CA ILE A 115 -2.55 -0.84 -18.53
C ILE A 115 -4.03 -0.51 -18.61
N TYR A 116 -4.84 -1.22 -17.84
CA TYR A 116 -6.25 -0.92 -17.62
C TYR A 116 -6.47 -0.62 -16.13
N GLU A 117 -6.81 0.63 -15.80
CA GLU A 117 -7.09 1.06 -14.43
C GLU A 117 -8.49 0.62 -13.97
N LEU A 118 -8.60 0.09 -12.74
CA LEU A 118 -9.82 -0.50 -12.19
C LEU A 118 -10.09 0.02 -10.78
N HIS A 119 -11.35 0.42 -10.54
CA HIS A 119 -11.87 0.66 -9.20
C HIS A 119 -12.61 -0.58 -8.69
N ILE A 120 -12.06 -1.22 -7.65
CA ILE A 120 -12.57 -2.51 -7.13
C ILE A 120 -14.03 -2.44 -6.66
N GLY A 121 -14.36 -1.40 -5.88
CA GLY A 121 -15.74 -1.21 -5.38
C GLY A 121 -16.79 -1.03 -6.48
N LEU A 122 -16.45 -0.43 -7.64
CA LEU A 122 -17.39 -0.25 -8.75
C LEU A 122 -17.63 -1.54 -9.53
N LEU A 123 -16.69 -2.48 -9.45
CA LEU A 123 -16.75 -3.76 -10.14
C LEU A 123 -17.26 -4.90 -9.26
N GLY A 124 -17.76 -4.61 -8.06
CA GLY A 124 -18.37 -5.62 -7.18
C GLY A 124 -17.37 -6.42 -6.34
N GLY A 125 -16.22 -5.84 -6.01
CA GLY A 125 -15.19 -6.51 -5.21
C GLY A 125 -14.21 -7.31 -6.07
N TYR A 126 -13.34 -8.09 -5.40
CA TYR A 126 -12.32 -8.89 -6.09
C TYR A 126 -12.93 -9.89 -7.08
N GLU A 127 -14.01 -10.58 -6.67
CA GLU A 127 -14.71 -11.56 -7.51
C GLU A 127 -15.31 -10.94 -8.79
N GLY A 128 -15.85 -9.73 -8.71
CA GLY A 128 -16.41 -9.08 -9.89
C GLY A 128 -15.35 -8.60 -10.89
N ILE A 129 -14.11 -8.36 -10.44
CA ILE A 129 -12.97 -8.19 -11.36
C ILE A 129 -12.57 -9.54 -11.97
N CYS A 130 -12.52 -10.62 -11.19
CA CYS A 130 -12.20 -11.96 -11.70
C CYS A 130 -13.04 -12.34 -12.93
N GLN A 131 -14.33 -11.99 -12.92
CA GLN A 131 -15.28 -12.25 -14.00
C GLN A 131 -14.97 -11.52 -15.31
N GLN A 132 -14.17 -10.46 -15.27
CA GLN A 132 -13.82 -9.64 -16.44
C GLN A 132 -12.44 -9.96 -17.01
N LEU A 133 -11.60 -10.73 -16.31
CA LEU A 133 -10.21 -10.95 -16.69
C LEU A 133 -10.04 -11.61 -18.06
N ASP A 134 -10.93 -12.54 -18.45
CA ASP A 134 -10.90 -13.18 -19.76
C ASP A 134 -11.16 -12.17 -20.89
N GLU A 135 -12.11 -11.26 -20.69
CA GLU A 135 -12.44 -10.23 -21.67
C GLU A 135 -11.31 -9.19 -21.78
N LEU A 136 -10.74 -8.76 -20.66
CA LEU A 136 -9.59 -7.85 -20.64
C LEU A 136 -8.37 -8.44 -21.34
N ALA A 137 -8.04 -9.71 -21.08
CA ALA A 137 -6.96 -10.40 -21.75
C ALA A 137 -7.23 -10.54 -23.26
N ALA A 138 -8.46 -10.88 -23.66
CA ALA A 138 -8.85 -10.98 -25.07
C ALA A 138 -8.83 -9.63 -25.79
N LEU A 139 -9.10 -8.52 -25.09
CA LEU A 139 -8.98 -7.16 -25.61
C LEU A 139 -7.53 -6.78 -25.92
N GLY A 140 -6.55 -7.47 -25.31
CA GLY A 140 -5.12 -7.20 -25.47
C GLY A 140 -4.52 -6.36 -24.34
N ILE A 141 -5.26 -6.17 -23.23
CA ILE A 141 -4.69 -5.63 -22.00
C ILE A 141 -3.62 -6.60 -21.48
N THR A 142 -2.52 -6.06 -20.95
CA THR A 142 -1.42 -6.87 -20.43
C THR A 142 -1.13 -6.60 -18.96
N ALA A 143 -1.73 -5.54 -18.40
CA ALA A 143 -1.68 -5.21 -16.99
C ALA A 143 -3.02 -4.60 -16.52
N ILE A 144 -3.48 -5.00 -15.35
CA ILE A 144 -4.52 -4.26 -14.62
C ILE A 144 -3.85 -3.42 -13.53
N GLU A 145 -4.28 -2.18 -13.36
CA GLU A 145 -3.87 -1.29 -12.27
C GLU A 145 -5.05 -1.12 -11.31
N LEU A 146 -4.89 -1.61 -10.09
CA LEU A 146 -5.89 -1.44 -9.05
C LEU A 146 -5.69 -0.07 -8.40
N MET A 147 -6.74 0.75 -8.39
CA MET A 147 -6.81 1.92 -7.50
C MET A 147 -6.55 1.51 -6.03
N PRO A 148 -6.21 2.46 -5.13
CA PRO A 148 -5.71 2.09 -3.81
C PRO A 148 -6.69 1.23 -3.02
N ILE A 149 -6.13 0.19 -2.38
CA ILE A 149 -6.91 -0.84 -1.68
C ILE A 149 -6.75 -0.77 -0.16
N ASN A 150 -5.89 0.10 0.36
CA ASN A 150 -5.67 0.26 1.79
C ASN A 150 -6.98 0.62 2.51
N SER A 151 -7.13 0.15 3.75
CA SER A 151 -8.36 0.36 4.51
C SER A 151 -8.57 1.85 4.82
N PHE A 152 -9.79 2.32 4.59
CA PHE A 152 -10.27 3.68 4.77
C PHE A 152 -11.57 3.67 5.60
N GLY A 153 -11.96 4.83 6.16
CA GLY A 153 -13.23 4.97 6.89
C GLY A 153 -14.46 4.76 5.99
N GLY A 154 -15.40 3.93 6.46
CA GLY A 154 -16.65 3.65 5.75
C GLY A 154 -16.55 2.53 4.72
N THR A 155 -17.51 2.47 3.78
CA THR A 155 -17.67 1.32 2.86
C THR A 155 -17.42 1.65 1.39
N ARG A 156 -17.24 2.93 1.04
CA ARG A 156 -16.99 3.38 -0.34
C ARG A 156 -16.01 4.55 -0.32
N ASN A 157 -14.93 4.41 -1.06
CA ASN A 157 -13.91 5.42 -1.26
C ASN A 157 -13.17 5.10 -2.57
N TRP A 158 -12.51 6.10 -3.18
CA TRP A 158 -11.60 5.84 -4.29
C TRP A 158 -10.31 5.13 -3.85
N GLY A 159 -9.97 5.20 -2.56
CA GLY A 159 -8.82 4.55 -1.93
C GLY A 159 -7.83 5.54 -1.32
N TYR A 160 -7.81 6.78 -1.80
CA TYR A 160 -6.83 7.79 -1.40
C TYR A 160 -6.98 8.27 0.06
N ASP A 161 -8.14 8.07 0.69
CA ASP A 161 -8.36 8.36 2.12
C ASP A 161 -7.96 7.19 3.05
N GLY A 162 -7.16 6.23 2.58
CA GLY A 162 -6.79 5.10 3.42
C GLY A 162 -5.82 5.46 4.55
N VAL A 163 -5.94 4.71 5.65
CA VAL A 163 -5.21 4.96 6.91
C VAL A 163 -4.39 3.76 7.40
N LEU A 164 -4.70 2.56 6.92
CA LEU A 164 -4.00 1.32 7.29
C LEU A 164 -3.41 0.68 6.02
N PRO A 165 -2.19 1.08 5.62
CA PRO A 165 -1.64 0.78 4.29
C PRO A 165 -1.35 -0.70 4.04
N TYR A 166 -1.34 -1.53 5.07
CA TYR A 166 -1.10 -2.98 4.98
C TYR A 166 -2.38 -3.83 4.87
N ALA A 167 -3.54 -3.24 5.17
CA ALA A 167 -4.80 -3.95 5.23
C ALA A 167 -5.64 -3.62 3.99
N PRO A 168 -5.95 -4.59 3.11
CA PRO A 168 -6.97 -4.39 2.08
C PRO A 168 -8.30 -4.01 2.72
N ALA A 169 -9.02 -3.05 2.12
CA ALA A 169 -10.30 -2.57 2.63
C ALA A 169 -11.33 -3.71 2.67
N VAL A 170 -11.92 -3.94 3.85
CA VAL A 170 -12.87 -5.05 4.07
C VAL A 170 -14.08 -5.00 3.13
N SER A 171 -14.47 -3.81 2.67
CA SER A 171 -15.58 -3.63 1.73
C SER A 171 -15.32 -4.23 0.34
N TYR A 172 -14.07 -4.56 -0.01
CA TYR A 172 -13.71 -5.19 -1.28
C TYR A 172 -13.68 -6.72 -1.24
N GLY A 173 -13.56 -7.31 -0.04
CA GLY A 173 -13.50 -8.76 0.18
C GLY A 173 -12.44 -9.15 1.21
N HIS A 174 -12.34 -10.45 1.53
CA HIS A 174 -11.31 -10.95 2.43
C HIS A 174 -9.91 -10.85 1.79
N PRO A 175 -8.81 -10.62 2.54
CA PRO A 175 -7.47 -10.49 1.95
C PRO A 175 -7.01 -11.67 1.08
N ASP A 176 -7.43 -12.91 1.38
CA ASP A 176 -7.12 -14.06 0.52
C ASP A 176 -7.91 -14.06 -0.81
N GLU A 177 -9.04 -13.35 -0.92
CA GLU A 177 -9.72 -13.14 -2.20
C GLU A 177 -8.92 -12.21 -3.11
N LEU A 178 -8.16 -11.26 -2.55
CA LEU A 178 -7.21 -10.46 -3.34
C LEU A 178 -6.07 -11.34 -3.90
N LYS A 179 -5.52 -12.26 -3.09
CA LYS A 179 -4.54 -13.23 -3.59
C LYS A 179 -5.13 -14.07 -4.72
N HIS A 180 -6.39 -14.48 -4.58
CA HIS A 180 -7.11 -15.19 -5.63
C HIS A 180 -7.23 -14.37 -6.93
N LEU A 181 -7.62 -13.11 -6.84
CA LEU A 181 -7.69 -12.20 -7.99
C LEU A 181 -6.34 -12.09 -8.71
N ILE A 182 -5.26 -11.88 -7.96
CA ILE A 182 -3.92 -11.72 -8.55
C ILE A 182 -3.48 -13.01 -9.24
N ASP A 183 -3.68 -14.17 -8.60
CA ASP A 183 -3.37 -15.47 -9.18
C ASP A 183 -4.22 -15.75 -10.45
N ALA A 184 -5.49 -15.34 -10.44
CA ALA A 184 -6.39 -15.44 -11.59
C ALA A 184 -5.97 -14.55 -12.78
N ALA A 185 -5.40 -13.37 -12.49
CA ALA A 185 -4.82 -12.49 -13.49
C ALA A 185 -3.51 -13.09 -14.05
N HIS A 186 -2.64 -13.61 -13.19
CA HIS A 186 -1.39 -14.27 -13.59
C HIS A 186 -1.64 -15.49 -14.49
N MET A 187 -2.66 -16.31 -14.20
CA MET A 187 -3.08 -17.42 -15.07
C MET A 187 -3.42 -16.99 -16.50
N ARG A 188 -3.81 -15.71 -16.68
CA ARG A 188 -4.19 -15.11 -17.97
C ARG A 188 -3.07 -14.28 -18.59
N GLY A 189 -1.89 -14.27 -18.00
CA GLY A 189 -0.76 -13.48 -18.49
C GLY A 189 -0.93 -11.97 -18.28
N LEU A 190 -1.75 -11.56 -17.31
CA LEU A 190 -1.94 -10.17 -16.91
C LEU A 190 -1.04 -9.85 -15.73
N MET A 191 -0.29 -8.75 -15.83
CA MET A 191 0.36 -8.15 -14.66
C MET A 191 -0.70 -7.47 -13.78
N VAL A 192 -0.43 -7.38 -12.48
CA VAL A 192 -1.29 -6.66 -11.53
C VAL A 192 -0.45 -5.60 -10.81
N ILE A 193 -0.81 -4.34 -10.98
CA ILE A 193 -0.14 -3.17 -10.40
C ILE A 193 -1.06 -2.61 -9.32
N LEU A 194 -0.47 -2.17 -8.20
CA LEU A 194 -1.21 -1.50 -7.13
C LEU A 194 -0.88 -0.01 -7.06
N ASP A 195 -1.90 0.84 -7.08
CA ASP A 195 -1.75 2.25 -6.68
C ASP A 195 -1.57 2.33 -5.15
N VAL A 196 -0.50 3.00 -4.71
CA VAL A 196 -0.11 3.11 -3.30
C VAL A 196 0.06 4.58 -2.90
N VAL A 197 -0.48 4.92 -1.73
CA VAL A 197 -0.52 6.28 -1.21
C VAL A 197 0.42 6.42 -0.02
N TYR A 198 1.54 7.11 -0.23
CA TYR A 198 2.59 7.30 0.79
C TYR A 198 2.92 8.76 1.08
N ASN A 199 2.18 9.68 0.47
CA ASN A 199 2.38 11.13 0.65
C ASN A 199 1.48 11.71 1.77
N HIS A 200 0.43 11.00 2.19
CA HIS A 200 -0.46 11.38 3.30
C HIS A 200 -1.21 10.16 3.89
N PHE A 201 -2.01 10.40 4.92
CA PHE A 201 -3.04 9.47 5.41
C PHE A 201 -4.40 10.14 5.33
N GLY A 202 -5.46 9.36 5.12
CA GLY A 202 -6.81 9.88 5.16
C GLY A 202 -7.27 10.40 6.52
N PRO A 203 -8.42 11.09 6.57
CA PRO A 203 -8.86 11.87 7.73
C PRO A 203 -9.46 11.04 8.88
N GLU A 204 -9.89 9.79 8.63
CA GLU A 204 -10.58 8.95 9.62
C GLU A 204 -9.85 7.61 9.82
N GLY A 205 -9.48 7.32 11.07
CA GLY A 205 -8.87 6.04 11.46
C GLY A 205 -7.34 6.05 11.59
N ASN A 206 -6.67 7.17 11.31
CA ASN A 206 -5.24 7.31 11.54
C ASN A 206 -4.94 7.67 13.02
N PHE A 207 -4.43 6.71 13.79
CA PHE A 207 -4.04 6.89 15.19
C PHE A 207 -2.55 7.15 15.40
N LEU A 208 -1.72 7.13 14.34
CA LEU A 208 -0.27 7.38 14.47
C LEU A 208 0.05 8.69 15.23
N PRO A 209 -0.67 9.81 15.02
CA PRO A 209 -0.40 11.05 15.77
C PRO A 209 -0.52 10.91 17.31
N VAL A 210 -1.27 9.92 17.80
CA VAL A 210 -1.48 9.70 19.24
C VAL A 210 -0.23 9.14 19.92
N TYR A 211 0.44 8.17 19.29
CA TYR A 211 1.51 7.39 19.93
C TYR A 211 2.86 7.46 19.21
N ALA A 212 2.88 7.95 17.98
CA ALA A 212 4.05 8.12 17.13
C ALA A 212 4.01 9.50 16.46
N ASN A 213 3.98 10.57 17.26
CA ASN A 213 3.97 11.94 16.71
C ASN A 213 5.19 12.22 15.80
N ASP A 214 6.32 11.58 16.10
CA ASP A 214 7.57 11.62 15.31
C ASP A 214 7.46 10.87 13.96
N PHE A 215 6.34 10.22 13.66
CA PHE A 215 6.04 9.68 12.32
C PHE A 215 5.84 10.81 11.29
N PHE A 216 5.49 12.01 11.77
CA PHE A 216 5.16 13.17 10.96
C PHE A 216 6.20 14.28 11.10
N ASN A 217 6.50 14.93 9.99
CA ASN A 217 7.30 16.13 9.95
C ASN A 217 6.38 17.36 9.94
N HIS A 218 6.21 17.98 11.10
CA HIS A 218 5.32 19.13 11.30
C HIS A 218 5.79 20.41 10.61
N ASP A 219 7.03 20.45 10.13
CA ASP A 219 7.53 21.58 9.31
C ASP A 219 7.19 21.41 7.82
N GLN A 220 6.66 20.25 7.43
CA GLN A 220 6.25 19.94 6.07
C GLN A 220 4.74 19.74 6.00
N HIS A 221 4.11 20.38 5.03
CA HIS A 221 2.68 20.26 4.77
C HIS A 221 2.47 20.00 3.28
N SER A 222 1.63 19.02 2.96
CA SER A 222 1.08 18.83 1.62
C SER A 222 -0.32 19.43 1.55
N THR A 223 -0.94 19.39 0.38
CA THR A 223 -2.33 19.82 0.20
C THR A 223 -3.32 18.93 0.99
N TRP A 224 -2.90 17.71 1.38
CA TRP A 224 -3.74 16.70 2.01
C TRP A 224 -3.45 16.47 3.50
N GLY A 225 -2.38 17.07 4.06
CA GLY A 225 -2.10 16.93 5.49
C GLY A 225 -0.69 17.30 5.93
N VAL A 226 -0.34 16.90 7.15
CA VAL A 226 1.02 16.99 7.68
C VAL A 226 1.90 15.96 6.96
N GLY A 227 3.12 16.37 6.59
CA GLY A 227 4.06 15.52 5.88
C GLY A 227 4.54 14.34 6.70
N ILE A 228 4.83 13.23 6.02
CA ILE A 228 5.39 12.00 6.60
C ILE A 228 6.91 12.15 6.72
N ASP A 229 7.50 11.81 7.87
CA ASP A 229 8.93 11.98 8.13
C ASP A 229 9.78 10.79 7.66
N PHE A 230 10.01 10.70 6.35
CA PHE A 230 10.90 9.68 5.74
C PHE A 230 12.38 9.77 6.19
N GLY A 231 12.77 10.85 6.89
CA GLY A 231 14.09 10.96 7.51
C GLY A 231 14.27 9.99 8.69
N ARG A 232 13.18 9.54 9.31
CA ARG A 232 13.19 8.51 10.37
C ARG A 232 13.28 7.12 9.76
N ALA A 233 14.16 6.29 10.30
CA ALA A 233 14.37 4.94 9.80
C ALA A 233 13.10 4.10 9.91
N GLU A 234 12.38 4.22 11.02
CA GLU A 234 11.15 3.47 11.30
C GLU A 234 10.02 3.82 10.32
N VAL A 235 9.88 5.10 9.96
CA VAL A 235 8.90 5.58 8.98
C VAL A 235 9.28 5.13 7.57
N ARG A 236 10.54 5.31 7.19
CA ARG A 236 11.06 4.84 5.90
C ARG A 236 10.86 3.34 5.73
N ASP A 237 11.28 2.55 6.73
CA ASP A 237 11.20 1.10 6.69
C ASP A 237 9.74 0.64 6.71
N PHE A 238 8.85 1.33 7.42
CA PHE A 238 7.41 1.05 7.39
C PHE A 238 6.83 1.14 5.98
N PHE A 239 7.21 2.11 5.15
CA PHE A 239 6.71 2.20 3.77
C PHE A 239 7.46 1.32 2.77
N ILE A 240 8.78 1.14 2.94
CA ILE A 240 9.55 0.19 2.11
C ILE A 240 9.02 -1.24 2.32
N GLU A 241 8.80 -1.64 3.57
CA GLU A 241 8.22 -2.93 3.90
C GLU A 241 6.78 -3.07 3.41
N ASN A 242 6.01 -1.98 3.29
CA ASN A 242 4.67 -2.02 2.71
C ASN A 242 4.72 -2.39 1.21
N VAL A 243 5.61 -1.75 0.45
CA VAL A 243 5.84 -2.09 -0.97
C VAL A 243 6.30 -3.54 -1.12
N LEU A 244 7.26 -3.98 -0.29
CA LEU A 244 7.75 -5.35 -0.31
C LEU A 244 6.66 -6.36 0.10
N TYR A 245 5.81 -6.02 1.06
CA TYR A 245 4.67 -6.84 1.47
C TYR A 245 3.71 -7.07 0.30
N TRP A 246 3.36 -6.03 -0.45
CA TRP A 246 2.49 -6.17 -1.63
C TRP A 246 3.16 -6.99 -2.75
N ILE A 247 4.43 -6.71 -3.07
CA ILE A 247 5.15 -7.42 -4.14
C ILE A 247 5.42 -8.88 -3.78
N MET A 248 5.80 -9.16 -2.52
CA MET A 248 6.22 -10.49 -2.10
C MET A 248 5.03 -11.34 -1.66
N GLU A 249 4.21 -10.89 -0.70
CA GLU A 249 3.13 -11.69 -0.10
C GLU A 249 1.89 -11.80 -0.98
N TYR A 250 1.53 -10.70 -1.65
CA TYR A 250 0.40 -10.66 -2.57
C TYR A 250 0.81 -10.84 -4.03
N ARG A 251 2.10 -10.92 -4.32
CA ARG A 251 2.62 -11.16 -5.68
C ARG A 251 2.25 -10.09 -6.70
N PHE A 252 1.98 -8.85 -6.29
CA PHE A 252 1.84 -7.75 -7.24
C PHE A 252 3.09 -7.65 -8.15
N ASP A 253 2.89 -7.23 -9.39
CA ASP A 253 3.93 -7.07 -10.42
C ASP A 253 4.51 -5.66 -10.43
N GLY A 254 4.05 -4.80 -9.54
CA GLY A 254 4.49 -3.42 -9.45
C GLY A 254 3.61 -2.59 -8.55
N VAL A 255 4.07 -1.36 -8.30
CA VAL A 255 3.27 -0.33 -7.63
C VAL A 255 3.35 0.97 -8.42
N ARG A 256 2.26 1.73 -8.39
CA ARG A 256 2.19 3.14 -8.83
C ARG A 256 2.15 4.01 -7.58
N ILE A 257 3.15 4.85 -7.38
CA ILE A 257 3.25 5.71 -6.20
C ILE A 257 2.50 7.01 -6.47
N ASP A 258 1.42 7.21 -5.73
CA ASP A 258 0.58 8.39 -5.75
C ASP A 258 1.32 9.64 -5.26
N ALA A 259 1.09 10.74 -5.97
CA ALA A 259 1.65 12.07 -5.77
C ALA A 259 3.10 12.00 -5.28
N ALA A 260 3.95 11.28 -6.01
CA ALA A 260 5.36 11.10 -5.66
C ALA A 260 6.10 12.45 -5.57
N SER A 261 5.62 13.47 -6.30
CA SER A 261 6.07 14.87 -6.21
C SER A 261 5.87 15.49 -4.82
N ALA A 262 4.95 14.98 -4.00
CA ALA A 262 4.67 15.45 -2.64
C ALA A 262 5.51 14.74 -1.57
N ILE A 263 6.30 13.72 -1.93
CA ILE A 263 7.25 13.06 -1.04
C ILE A 263 8.58 13.82 -1.10
N SER A 264 8.90 14.52 -0.02
CA SER A 264 10.01 15.49 0.04
C SER A 264 11.41 14.85 0.13
N ASP A 265 11.52 13.71 0.81
CA ASP A 265 12.79 12.99 0.95
C ASP A 265 13.03 12.08 -0.25
N HIS A 266 13.71 12.61 -1.26
CA HIS A 266 14.03 11.84 -2.46
C HIS A 266 15.00 10.66 -2.22
N THR A 267 15.72 10.64 -1.08
CA THR A 267 16.63 9.52 -0.78
C THR A 267 15.87 8.22 -0.51
N TRP A 268 14.63 8.35 -0.04
CA TRP A 268 13.71 7.22 0.18
C TRP A 268 13.49 6.39 -1.08
N PHE A 269 13.26 7.03 -2.23
CA PHE A 269 13.03 6.32 -3.51
C PHE A 269 14.21 5.43 -3.91
N GLY A 270 15.45 5.90 -3.70
CA GLY A 270 16.65 5.12 -3.97
C GLY A 270 16.77 3.90 -3.06
N MET A 271 16.49 4.06 -1.76
CA MET A 271 16.49 2.96 -0.80
C MET A 271 15.39 1.94 -1.08
N LEU A 272 14.19 2.41 -1.45
CA LEU A 272 13.08 1.55 -1.87
C LEU A 272 13.50 0.68 -3.04
N GLN A 273 14.04 1.29 -4.10
CA GLN A 273 14.48 0.58 -5.28
C GLN A 273 15.55 -0.48 -4.96
N GLU A 274 16.57 -0.11 -4.19
CA GLU A 274 17.63 -1.04 -3.78
C GLU A 274 17.06 -2.24 -3.02
N ARG A 275 16.15 -1.97 -2.06
CA ARG A 275 15.50 -3.01 -1.25
C ARG A 275 14.60 -3.92 -2.08
N VAL A 276 13.84 -3.39 -3.04
CA VAL A 276 13.04 -4.19 -3.97
C VAL A 276 13.95 -5.08 -4.82
N GLN A 277 14.98 -4.51 -5.47
CA GLN A 277 15.91 -5.28 -6.31
C GLN A 277 16.65 -6.38 -5.54
N ALA A 278 16.99 -6.14 -4.27
CA ALA A 278 17.65 -7.13 -3.42
C ALA A 278 16.72 -8.24 -2.91
N THR A 279 15.39 -8.04 -2.94
CA THR A 279 14.42 -8.94 -2.30
C THR A 279 13.66 -9.81 -3.32
N ILE A 280 13.35 -9.28 -4.50
CA ILE A 280 12.57 -9.99 -5.51
C ILE A 280 13.34 -11.19 -6.06
N GLU A 281 12.62 -12.19 -6.58
CA GLU A 281 13.27 -13.40 -7.08
C GLU A 281 14.03 -13.15 -8.38
N PRO A 282 15.14 -13.88 -8.63
CA PRO A 282 15.90 -13.72 -9.87
C PRO A 282 15.02 -13.91 -11.11
N GLY A 283 15.03 -12.91 -12.00
CA GLY A 283 14.24 -12.92 -13.24
C GLY A 283 12.81 -12.40 -13.12
N ARG A 284 12.33 -12.09 -11.91
CA ARG A 284 11.02 -11.47 -11.68
C ARG A 284 11.03 -10.04 -12.22
N HIS A 285 10.09 -9.72 -13.09
CA HIS A 285 9.78 -8.36 -13.51
C HIS A 285 8.88 -7.69 -12.47
N VAL A 286 9.38 -6.59 -11.88
CA VAL A 286 8.63 -5.73 -10.97
C VAL A 286 8.76 -4.29 -11.44
N HIS A 287 7.63 -3.59 -11.54
CA HIS A 287 7.56 -2.25 -12.12
C HIS A 287 7.22 -1.19 -11.07
N LEU A 288 8.12 -0.23 -10.86
CA LEU A 288 7.88 0.90 -9.97
C LEU A 288 7.51 2.12 -10.81
N ILE A 289 6.26 2.57 -10.69
CA ILE A 289 5.66 3.64 -11.49
C ILE A 289 5.44 4.86 -10.58
N LEU A 290 5.57 6.06 -11.13
CA LEU A 290 5.42 7.32 -10.41
C LEU A 290 4.27 8.14 -10.98
N GLU A 291 3.41 8.68 -10.14
CA GLU A 291 2.70 9.91 -10.46
C GLU A 291 3.56 11.09 -9.99
N ASN A 292 4.10 11.85 -10.94
CA ASN A 292 5.01 12.95 -10.63
C ASN A 292 4.75 14.13 -11.55
N GLU A 293 4.18 15.19 -10.98
CA GLU A 293 3.82 16.41 -11.69
C GLU A 293 5.02 17.34 -11.96
N ASN A 294 6.18 17.08 -11.35
CA ASN A 294 7.36 17.94 -11.50
C ASN A 294 8.05 17.81 -12.87
N ASN A 295 7.65 16.81 -13.69
CA ASN A 295 8.27 16.48 -14.98
C ASN A 295 9.80 16.26 -14.90
N ASP A 296 10.32 15.91 -13.73
CA ASP A 296 11.73 15.58 -13.57
C ASP A 296 11.99 14.11 -13.92
N ALA A 297 12.98 13.86 -14.76
CA ALA A 297 13.38 12.51 -15.16
C ALA A 297 14.46 11.92 -14.24
N GLY A 298 14.65 12.47 -13.02
CA GLY A 298 15.69 12.03 -12.10
C GLY A 298 15.44 10.59 -11.65
N LEU A 299 14.24 10.32 -11.15
CA LEU A 299 13.85 9.00 -10.63
C LEU A 299 13.82 7.91 -11.71
N LEU A 300 13.41 8.24 -12.94
CA LEU A 300 13.44 7.31 -14.08
C LEU A 300 14.87 6.86 -14.42
N ARG A 301 15.83 7.80 -14.42
CA ARG A 301 17.24 7.49 -14.68
C ARG A 301 17.87 6.66 -13.56
N ASN A 302 17.32 6.73 -12.35
CA ASN A 302 17.80 5.98 -11.21
C ASN A 302 17.22 4.57 -11.13
N GLY A 303 16.17 4.25 -11.89
CA GLY A 303 15.69 2.88 -12.09
C GLY A 303 14.23 2.64 -11.76
N PHE A 304 13.44 3.71 -11.52
CA PHE A 304 11.98 3.61 -11.63
C PHE A 304 11.60 3.31 -13.09
N THR A 305 10.57 2.48 -13.26
CA THR A 305 10.22 1.90 -14.56
C THR A 305 9.56 2.93 -15.48
N ALA A 306 8.63 3.72 -14.94
CA ALA A 306 7.85 4.69 -15.70
C ALA A 306 7.26 5.79 -14.81
N GLN A 307 6.70 6.81 -15.46
CA GLN A 307 6.02 7.92 -14.83
C GLN A 307 4.80 8.29 -15.67
N TRP A 308 3.70 8.66 -15.00
CA TRP A 308 2.51 9.21 -15.64
C TRP A 308 2.84 10.54 -16.32
N ASN A 309 2.44 10.67 -17.59
CA ASN A 309 2.74 11.83 -18.43
C ASN A 309 1.47 12.66 -18.66
N ASP A 310 1.10 13.43 -17.66
CA ASP A 310 -0.13 14.24 -17.68
C ASP A 310 -0.05 15.37 -18.70
N ASP A 311 1.14 15.86 -19.05
CA ASP A 311 1.31 16.84 -20.13
C ASP A 311 0.76 16.30 -21.46
N GLY A 312 0.96 15.01 -21.74
CA GLY A 312 0.41 14.34 -22.92
C GLY A 312 -1.12 14.29 -22.89
N HIS A 313 -1.70 13.90 -21.76
CA HIS A 313 -3.15 13.90 -21.55
C HIS A 313 -3.73 15.32 -21.68
N ASN A 314 -3.18 16.28 -20.95
CA ASN A 314 -3.68 17.65 -20.85
C ASN A 314 -3.64 18.35 -22.20
N ALA A 315 -2.53 18.20 -22.95
CA ALA A 315 -2.43 18.76 -24.30
C ALA A 315 -3.50 18.17 -25.24
N LEU A 316 -3.73 16.85 -25.19
CA LEU A 316 -4.74 16.20 -26.02
C LEU A 316 -6.16 16.63 -25.64
N HIS A 317 -6.47 16.73 -24.35
CA HIS A 317 -7.76 17.21 -23.85
C HIS A 317 -8.08 18.61 -24.38
N VAL A 318 -7.17 19.58 -24.19
CA VAL A 318 -7.35 20.95 -24.67
C VAL A 318 -7.52 21.00 -26.20
N LEU A 319 -6.78 20.17 -26.95
CA LEU A 319 -6.90 20.10 -28.42
C LEU A 319 -8.28 19.59 -28.87
N LEU A 320 -8.90 18.68 -28.12
CA LEU A 320 -10.18 18.05 -28.47
C LEU A 320 -11.40 18.80 -27.94
N THR A 321 -11.30 19.43 -26.77
CA THR A 321 -12.44 20.05 -26.07
C THR A 321 -12.43 21.57 -26.12
N GLY A 322 -11.25 22.19 -26.23
CA GLY A 322 -11.07 23.64 -26.10
C GLY A 322 -11.17 24.17 -24.67
N GLU A 323 -11.28 23.30 -23.66
CA GLU A 323 -11.30 23.69 -22.25
C GLU A 323 -9.96 24.29 -21.81
N HIS A 324 -10.04 25.25 -20.89
CA HIS A 324 -8.89 26.05 -20.46
C HIS A 324 -9.01 26.50 -18.99
N GLU A 325 -9.83 25.80 -18.21
CA GLU A 325 -9.97 26.00 -16.77
C GLU A 325 -8.88 25.25 -15.99
N GLY A 326 -8.62 25.65 -14.74
CA GLY A 326 -7.62 24.98 -13.89
C GLY A 326 -6.24 24.86 -14.54
N TYR A 327 -5.64 23.67 -14.47
CA TYR A 327 -4.32 23.38 -15.04
C TYR A 327 -4.32 23.36 -16.58
N TYR A 328 -5.46 23.12 -17.25
CA TYR A 328 -5.55 23.13 -18.71
C TYR A 328 -5.16 24.49 -19.33
N LYS A 329 -5.29 25.59 -18.58
CA LYS A 329 -4.86 26.92 -19.01
C LYS A 329 -3.40 26.93 -19.50
N MET A 330 -2.52 26.14 -18.89
CA MET A 330 -1.09 26.05 -19.24
C MET A 330 -0.86 25.45 -20.63
N PHE A 331 -1.82 24.67 -21.15
CA PHE A 331 -1.77 24.01 -22.45
C PHE A 331 -2.61 24.73 -23.52
N SER A 332 -3.43 25.69 -23.10
CA SER A 332 -4.23 26.51 -24.01
C SER A 332 -3.33 27.50 -24.77
N LYS A 333 -3.48 27.55 -26.10
CA LYS A 333 -2.79 28.57 -26.90
C LYS A 333 -3.33 29.95 -26.51
N THR A 334 -2.50 30.79 -25.88
CA THR A 334 -2.70 32.24 -25.97
C THR A 334 -2.56 32.59 -27.45
N ARG A 335 -3.66 32.79 -28.17
CA ARG A 335 -3.62 33.42 -29.50
C ARG A 335 -3.09 34.84 -29.31
N HIS A 336 -1.77 35.02 -29.27
CA HIS A 336 -1.17 36.28 -29.67
C HIS A 336 -1.49 36.42 -31.16
N ARG A 337 -2.53 37.21 -31.45
CA ARG A 337 -2.82 37.67 -32.81
C ARG A 337 -1.56 38.39 -33.28
N ILE A 338 -0.90 37.82 -34.29
CA ILE A 338 0.08 38.52 -35.12
C ILE A 338 -0.65 39.56 -35.94
#